data_AF-A0A2D4KGA0-F1
#
_entry.id   AF-A0A2D4KGA0-F1
#
_cell.length_a   1.000
_cell.length_b   1.000
_cell.length_c   1.000
_cell.angle_alpha   90.00
_cell.angle_beta   90.00
_cell.angle_gamma   90.00
#
_symmetry.space_group_name_H-M   'P 1'
#
loop_
_entity.id
_entity.type
_entity.pdbx_description
1 polymer ?
#
loop_
_entity_poly.entity_id
_entity_poly.type
_entity_poly.pdbx_seq_one_letter_code
_entity_poly.pdbx_strand_id
1 'polypeptide(L)'
;MVLNEINNDGYDQEDNKCLEPDVIAKGNILESFTENQETRELINHLRLVYEDLIQREKVLEKFKVIMDKYQEQPHLLDPHLEWMLNLLLDIIQHEASPPLLIHLAFQFLYIISKVRGYKTFLRLFPHEVADVQPVLNMLVVQNPKEYETWETRYMLLLWLSVTCLIPFDLVRLDGNISSIEECSRVSTMDRILAVAKVGVLHKTMIYRMVSFT
;
A
#
# COMPACT_ATOMS: atom_id res chain seq x y z
N MET A 1 -36.14 -75.15 -33.98
CA MET A 1 -35.53 -75.00 -32.65
C MET A 1 -35.93 -73.60 -32.19
N VAL A 2 -36.95 -73.48 -31.32
CA VAL A 2 -36.81 -73.28 -29.84
C VAL A 2 -36.25 -71.87 -29.57
N LEU A 3 -36.84 -70.93 -28.82
CA LEU A 3 -38.02 -70.81 -27.96
C LEU A 3 -38.16 -69.30 -27.61
N ASN A 4 -39.39 -68.86 -27.34
CA ASN A 4 -39.87 -67.91 -26.30
C ASN A 4 -39.04 -66.65 -25.96
N GLU A 5 -39.61 -65.46 -26.21
CA GLU A 5 -40.49 -64.67 -25.30
C GLU A 5 -39.76 -64.10 -24.09
N ILE A 6 -39.94 -62.79 -23.84
CA ILE A 6 -40.45 -62.21 -22.58
C ILE A 6 -40.18 -60.69 -22.60
N ASN A 7 -41.29 -59.94 -22.72
CA ASN A 7 -41.69 -58.79 -21.89
C ASN A 7 -40.80 -57.52 -21.88
N ASN A 8 -41.32 -56.32 -21.71
CA ASN A 8 -42.67 -55.76 -21.55
C ASN A 8 -42.43 -54.25 -21.39
N ASP A 9 -43.26 -53.47 -22.08
CA ASP A 9 -43.81 -52.15 -21.73
C ASP A 9 -43.05 -51.19 -20.80
N GLY A 10 -43.02 -49.93 -21.22
CA GLY A 10 -43.71 -48.93 -20.41
C GLY A 10 -43.04 -47.56 -20.23
N TYR A 11 -43.68 -46.58 -20.87
CA TYR A 11 -44.08 -45.26 -20.34
C TYR A 11 -43.03 -44.18 -19.96
N ASP A 12 -43.09 -43.08 -20.71
CA ASP A 12 -43.41 -41.71 -20.28
C ASP A 12 -42.98 -41.26 -18.87
N GLN A 13 -42.18 -40.18 -18.78
CA GLN A 13 -42.60 -38.82 -18.37
C GLN A 13 -41.43 -37.95 -17.89
N GLU A 14 -41.46 -36.69 -18.35
CA GLU A 14 -41.11 -35.44 -17.64
C GLU A 14 -39.83 -35.39 -16.80
N ASP A 15 -38.85 -34.61 -17.27
CA ASP A 15 -38.10 -33.74 -16.37
C ASP A 15 -37.92 -32.34 -16.96
N ASN A 16 -38.82 -31.50 -16.48
CA ASN A 16 -38.85 -30.07 -16.53
C ASN A 16 -37.58 -29.49 -15.89
N LYS A 17 -36.49 -29.35 -16.65
CA LYS A 17 -35.35 -28.57 -16.19
C LYS A 17 -35.60 -27.09 -16.53
N CYS A 18 -36.31 -26.47 -15.59
CA CYS A 18 -36.35 -25.03 -15.36
C CYS A 18 -34.93 -24.47 -15.61
N LEU A 19 -34.77 -23.73 -16.71
CA LEU A 19 -33.61 -22.88 -16.92
C LEU A 19 -33.70 -21.81 -15.84
N GLU A 20 -33.01 -22.04 -14.72
CA GLU A 20 -32.73 -20.96 -13.78
C GLU A 20 -32.07 -19.85 -14.60
N PRO A 21 -32.64 -18.63 -14.62
CA PRO A 21 -31.91 -17.52 -15.18
C PRO A 21 -30.67 -17.39 -14.31
N ASP A 22 -29.51 -17.68 -14.90
CA ASP A 22 -28.22 -17.32 -14.32
C ASP A 22 -28.39 -15.92 -13.75
N VAL A 23 -28.37 -15.85 -12.42
CA VAL A 23 -28.17 -14.61 -11.70
C VAL A 23 -26.75 -14.24 -12.05
N ILE A 24 -26.59 -13.64 -13.22
CA ILE A 24 -25.41 -12.87 -13.59
C ILE A 24 -25.40 -11.79 -12.53
N ALA A 25 -24.66 -12.06 -11.45
CA ALA A 25 -24.13 -11.04 -10.60
C ALA A 25 -23.50 -10.05 -11.58
N LYS A 26 -24.20 -8.93 -11.81
CA LYS A 26 -23.64 -7.78 -12.50
C LYS A 26 -22.55 -7.25 -11.59
N GLY A 27 -21.41 -7.94 -11.55
CA GLY A 27 -20.16 -7.30 -11.26
C GLY A 27 -20.08 -6.17 -12.27
N ASN A 28 -20.06 -4.93 -11.79
CA ASN A 28 -19.73 -3.80 -12.63
C ASN A 28 -18.32 -4.09 -13.19
N ILE A 29 -18.25 -4.68 -14.39
CA ILE A 29 -17.00 -4.83 -15.11
C ILE A 29 -16.61 -3.41 -15.51
N LEU A 30 -15.67 -2.82 -14.76
CA LEU A 30 -15.14 -1.51 -15.07
C LEU A 30 -14.09 -1.71 -16.16
N GLU A 31 -14.25 -1.02 -17.28
CA GLU A 31 -13.35 -1.18 -18.44
C GLU A 31 -12.08 -0.33 -18.30
N SER A 32 -12.12 0.72 -17.48
CA SER A 32 -10.99 1.64 -17.26
C SER A 32 -11.14 2.44 -15.96
N PHE A 33 -10.04 3.06 -15.51
CA PHE A 33 -10.03 3.99 -14.38
C PHE A 33 -10.57 5.37 -14.82
N THR A 34 -11.88 5.58 -14.66
CA THR A 34 -12.59 6.77 -15.15
C THR A 34 -12.37 7.98 -14.23
N GLU A 35 -12.22 7.79 -12.92
CA GLU A 35 -11.98 8.87 -11.95
C GLU A 35 -10.49 9.29 -11.85
N ASN A 36 -9.69 9.11 -12.91
CA ASN A 36 -8.27 9.46 -12.89
C ASN A 36 -8.00 10.95 -12.68
N GLN A 37 -8.79 11.80 -13.34
CA GLN A 37 -8.66 13.25 -13.26
C GLN A 37 -9.09 13.75 -11.87
N GLU A 38 -10.21 13.23 -11.37
CA GLU A 38 -10.70 13.54 -10.02
C GLU A 38 -9.67 13.12 -8.95
N THR A 39 -9.08 11.93 -9.09
CA THR A 39 -8.05 11.46 -8.16
C THR A 39 -6.81 12.36 -8.17
N ARG A 40 -6.40 12.81 -9.35
CA ARG A 40 -5.27 13.73 -9.50
C ARG A 40 -5.59 15.10 -8.87
N GLU A 41 -6.79 15.60 -9.06
CA GLU A 41 -7.26 16.84 -8.44
C GLU A 41 -7.30 16.72 -6.92
N LEU A 42 -7.78 15.60 -6.37
CA LEU A 42 -7.78 15.34 -4.93
C LEU A 42 -6.36 15.37 -4.35
N ILE A 43 -5.40 14.72 -4.99
CA ILE A 43 -3.99 14.72 -4.55
C ILE A 43 -3.39 16.14 -4.60
N ASN A 44 -3.69 16.92 -5.65
CA ASN A 44 -3.23 18.31 -5.72
C ASN A 44 -3.91 19.20 -4.68
N HIS A 45 -5.18 18.96 -4.38
CA HIS A 45 -5.94 19.69 -3.37
C HIS A 45 -5.38 19.46 -1.95
N LEU A 46 -4.65 18.37 -1.71
CA LEU A 46 -4.01 18.11 -0.40
C LEU A 46 -3.12 19.28 0.05
N ARG A 47 -2.38 19.89 -0.88
CA ARG A 47 -1.49 21.03 -0.59
C ARG A 47 -2.24 22.28 -0.14
N LEU A 48 -3.54 22.37 -0.40
CA LEU A 48 -4.37 23.53 -0.07
C LEU A 48 -5.26 23.30 1.16
N VAL A 49 -5.57 22.03 1.45
CA VAL A 49 -6.62 21.65 2.41
C VAL A 49 -6.07 21.14 3.74
N TYR A 50 -4.76 20.91 3.86
CA TYR A 50 -4.16 20.26 5.03
C TYR A 50 -4.40 20.99 6.38
N GLU A 51 -4.73 22.29 6.36
CA GLU A 51 -4.99 23.09 7.58
C GLU A 51 -6.41 22.89 8.15
N ASP A 52 -7.41 22.62 7.31
CA ASP A 52 -8.81 22.47 7.74
C ASP A 52 -9.17 20.99 7.92
N LEU A 53 -9.50 20.62 9.16
CA LEU A 53 -9.90 19.26 9.54
C LEU A 53 -11.09 18.73 8.71
N ILE A 54 -12.11 19.56 8.48
CA ILE A 54 -13.34 19.15 7.81
C ILE A 54 -13.06 18.85 6.35
N GLN A 55 -12.26 19.70 5.71
CA GLN A 55 -11.92 19.55 4.30
C GLN A 55 -10.96 18.37 4.10
N ARG A 56 -10.01 18.17 5.02
CA ARG A 56 -9.10 17.01 5.03
C ARG A 56 -9.88 15.70 5.09
N GLU A 57 -10.81 15.58 6.03
CA GLU A 57 -11.65 14.38 6.16
C GLU A 57 -12.51 14.15 4.92
N LYS A 58 -13.11 15.21 4.35
CA LYS A 58 -13.88 15.11 3.11
C LYS A 58 -13.05 14.63 1.93
N VAL A 59 -11.84 15.15 1.76
CA VAL A 59 -10.92 14.75 0.68
C VAL A 59 -10.48 13.30 0.86
N LEU A 60 -10.17 12.89 2.09
CA LEU A 60 -9.79 11.52 2.41
C LEU A 60 -10.94 10.53 2.20
N GLU A 61 -12.15 10.85 2.65
CA GLU A 61 -13.33 10.02 2.47
C GLU A 61 -13.67 9.87 0.98
N LYS A 62 -13.63 10.97 0.21
CA LYS A 62 -13.83 10.92 -1.25
C LYS A 62 -12.80 10.05 -1.94
N PHE A 63 -11.52 10.22 -1.62
CA PHE A 63 -10.45 9.41 -2.19
C PHE A 63 -10.64 7.93 -1.87
N LYS A 64 -11.01 7.61 -0.62
CA LYS A 64 -11.30 6.25 -0.18
C LYS A 64 -12.48 5.65 -0.95
N VAL A 65 -13.59 6.39 -1.11
CA VAL A 65 -14.75 5.93 -1.88
C VAL A 65 -14.39 5.64 -3.34
N ILE A 66 -13.55 6.48 -3.96
CA ILE A 66 -13.05 6.21 -5.32
C ILE A 66 -12.24 4.93 -5.33
N MET A 67 -11.26 4.79 -4.44
CA MET A 67 -10.38 3.62 -4.38
C MET A 67 -11.15 2.33 -4.06
N ASP A 68 -12.17 2.39 -3.20
CA ASP A 68 -13.00 1.25 -2.81
C ASP A 68 -13.78 0.64 -4.00
N LYS A 69 -14.14 1.43 -5.01
CA LYS A 69 -14.77 0.93 -6.26
C LYS A 69 -13.87 -0.05 -7.03
N TYR A 70 -12.55 0.11 -6.89
CA TYR A 70 -11.56 -0.66 -7.63
C TYR A 70 -11.02 -1.85 -6.83
N GLN A 71 -11.54 -2.12 -5.63
CA GLN A 71 -11.13 -3.27 -4.82
C GLN A 71 -11.34 -4.63 -5.51
N GLU A 72 -12.45 -4.78 -6.24
CA GLU A 72 -12.76 -6.02 -6.97
C GLU A 72 -11.89 -6.19 -8.23
N GLN A 73 -11.45 -5.08 -8.84
CA GLN A 73 -10.66 -5.06 -10.08
C GLN A 73 -9.43 -4.15 -9.95
N PRO A 74 -8.47 -4.48 -9.06
CA PRO A 74 -7.38 -3.57 -8.72
C PRO A 74 -6.33 -3.44 -9.83
N HIS A 75 -6.35 -4.33 -10.83
CA HIS A 75 -5.47 -4.27 -12.00
C HIS A 75 -5.73 -3.01 -12.85
N LEU A 76 -6.93 -2.43 -12.79
CA LEU A 76 -7.25 -1.18 -13.48
C LEU A 76 -6.46 0.02 -12.94
N LEU A 77 -5.99 -0.06 -11.70
CA LEU A 77 -5.18 0.99 -11.10
C LEU A 77 -3.73 0.94 -11.55
N ASP A 78 -3.21 -0.21 -12.01
CA ASP A 78 -1.78 -0.42 -12.29
C ASP A 78 -1.13 0.66 -13.15
N PRO A 79 -1.72 1.08 -14.29
CA PRO A 79 -1.14 2.12 -15.14
C PRO A 79 -1.07 3.49 -14.45
N HIS A 80 -1.84 3.66 -13.37
CA HIS A 80 -1.99 4.93 -12.67
C HIS A 80 -1.25 5.00 -11.33
N LEU A 81 -0.81 3.88 -10.77
CA LEU A 81 -0.12 3.84 -9.48
C LEU A 81 1.19 4.63 -9.49
N GLU A 82 1.94 4.57 -10.59
CA GLU A 82 3.25 5.20 -10.71
C GLU A 82 3.15 6.73 -10.58
N TRP A 83 2.26 7.38 -11.33
CA TRP A 83 2.11 8.83 -11.23
C TRP A 83 1.48 9.25 -9.90
N MET A 84 0.57 8.45 -9.32
CA MET A 84 0.00 8.72 -7.99
C MET A 84 1.08 8.69 -6.92
N LEU A 85 1.94 7.66 -6.94
CA LEU A 85 3.06 7.52 -6.03
C LEU A 85 4.01 8.70 -6.18
N ASN A 86 4.42 9.05 -7.39
CA ASN A 86 5.34 10.16 -7.63
C ASN A 86 4.80 11.51 -7.11
N LEU A 87 3.51 11.80 -7.29
CA LEU A 87 2.91 13.02 -6.75
C LEU A 87 2.91 13.05 -5.21
N LEU A 88 2.66 11.91 -4.57
CA LEU A 88 2.65 11.80 -3.10
C LEU A 88 4.07 11.83 -2.54
N LEU A 89 5.04 11.19 -3.20
CA LEU A 89 6.45 11.25 -2.82
C LEU A 89 7.02 12.65 -2.97
N ASP A 90 6.64 13.39 -4.03
CA ASP A 90 7.02 14.79 -4.18
C ASP A 90 6.55 15.63 -2.98
N ILE A 91 5.33 15.39 -2.48
CA ILE A 91 4.84 16.04 -1.25
C ILE A 91 5.66 15.64 -0.02
N ILE A 92 6.00 14.36 0.12
CA ILE A 92 6.71 13.81 1.29
C ILE A 92 8.17 14.25 1.34
N GLN A 93 8.85 14.32 0.19
CA GLN A 93 10.27 14.66 0.08
C GLN A 93 10.50 16.18 0.07
N HIS A 94 9.47 16.98 -0.18
CA HIS A 94 9.60 18.43 -0.21
C HIS A 94 9.90 19.01 1.20
N GLU A 95 11.06 19.64 1.38
CA GLU A 95 11.55 20.14 2.68
C GLU A 95 10.61 21.14 3.37
N ALA A 96 9.84 21.90 2.59
CA ALA A 96 8.87 22.87 3.12
C ALA A 96 7.50 22.26 3.49
N SER A 97 7.31 20.94 3.35
CA SER A 97 6.02 20.30 3.65
C SER A 97 5.78 20.20 5.15
N PRO A 98 4.64 20.70 5.66
CA PRO A 98 4.32 20.58 7.08
C PRO A 98 4.05 19.11 7.46
N PRO A 99 4.35 18.69 8.71
CA PRO A 99 4.16 17.31 9.15
C PRO A 99 2.75 16.77 8.89
N LEU A 100 1.72 17.59 9.09
CA LEU A 100 0.32 17.23 8.83
C LEU A 100 0.07 16.84 7.37
N LEU A 101 0.67 17.55 6.42
CA LEU A 101 0.55 17.25 4.99
C LEU A 101 1.27 15.95 4.64
N ILE A 102 2.44 15.71 5.24
CA ILE A 102 3.20 14.47 5.08
C ILE A 102 2.38 13.27 5.60
N HIS A 103 1.78 13.39 6.78
CA HIS A 103 0.90 12.35 7.33
C HIS A 103 -0.28 12.04 6.42
N LEU A 104 -0.92 13.09 5.88
CA LEU A 104 -2.03 12.95 4.96
C LEU A 104 -1.62 12.27 3.64
N ALA A 105 -0.45 12.62 3.10
CA ALA A 105 0.11 11.94 1.93
C ALA A 105 0.37 10.45 2.20
N PHE A 106 0.89 10.11 3.39
CA PHE A 106 1.05 8.71 3.80
C PHE A 106 -0.28 7.97 3.97
N GLN A 107 -1.35 8.63 4.44
CA GLN A 107 -2.68 8.03 4.48
C GLN A 107 -3.19 7.68 3.07
N PHE A 108 -2.95 8.56 2.09
CA PHE A 108 -3.29 8.29 0.69
C PHE A 108 -2.49 7.10 0.15
N LEU A 109 -1.18 7.07 0.38
CA LEU A 109 -0.33 5.92 0.03
C LEU A 109 -0.83 4.62 0.67
N TYR A 110 -1.23 4.68 1.94
CA TYR A 110 -1.79 3.53 2.64
C TYR A 110 -3.06 3.00 1.96
N ILE A 111 -4.01 3.88 1.64
CA ILE A 111 -5.26 3.49 0.95
C ILE A 111 -4.95 2.82 -0.39
N ILE A 112 -4.07 3.40 -1.20
CA ILE A 112 -3.66 2.81 -2.49
C ILE A 112 -3.03 1.43 -2.28
N SER A 113 -2.12 1.31 -1.31
CA SER A 113 -1.43 0.04 -1.00
C SER A 113 -2.40 -1.04 -0.52
N LYS A 114 -3.48 -0.65 0.18
CA LYS A 114 -4.53 -1.54 0.68
C LYS A 114 -5.39 -2.07 -0.46
N VAL A 115 -5.81 -1.21 -1.39
CA VAL A 115 -6.68 -1.61 -2.51
C VAL A 115 -5.94 -2.46 -3.53
N ARG A 116 -4.73 -2.07 -3.95
CA ARG A 116 -3.99 -2.85 -4.95
C ARG A 116 -3.36 -4.11 -4.38
N GLY A 117 -2.88 -4.03 -3.14
CA GLY A 117 -2.03 -5.03 -2.50
C GLY A 117 -0.58 -4.55 -2.39
N TYR A 118 -0.04 -4.69 -1.18
CA TYR A 118 1.28 -4.16 -0.82
C TYR A 118 2.40 -4.65 -1.74
N LYS A 119 2.39 -5.89 -2.24
CA LYS A 119 3.50 -6.42 -3.06
C LYS A 119 3.71 -5.66 -4.36
N THR A 120 2.64 -5.37 -5.10
CA THR A 120 2.73 -4.66 -6.38
C THR A 120 3.10 -3.21 -6.14
N PHE A 121 2.47 -2.59 -5.14
CA PHE A 121 2.73 -1.19 -4.79
C PHE A 121 4.17 -0.97 -4.29
N LEU A 122 4.69 -1.87 -3.47
CA LEU A 122 6.06 -1.80 -2.95
C LEU A 122 7.14 -1.85 -4.04
N ARG A 123 6.86 -2.48 -5.18
CA ARG A 123 7.81 -2.52 -6.29
C ARG A 123 8.01 -1.15 -6.94
N LEU A 124 7.04 -0.24 -6.78
CA LEU A 124 7.09 1.11 -7.32
C LEU A 124 7.86 2.08 -6.43
N PHE A 125 8.11 1.74 -5.15
CA PHE A 125 8.86 2.62 -4.27
C PHE A 125 10.30 2.82 -4.75
N PRO A 126 10.90 3.99 -4.49
CA PRO A 126 12.31 4.21 -4.71
C PRO A 126 13.16 3.18 -3.95
N HIS A 127 13.98 2.45 -4.71
CA HIS A 127 14.93 1.45 -4.22
C HIS A 127 16.35 2.03 -4.23
N GLU A 128 16.53 3.28 -3.79
CA GLU A 128 17.86 3.88 -3.74
C GLU A 128 18.36 4.00 -2.30
N VAL A 129 19.68 3.86 -2.14
CA VAL A 129 20.33 4.00 -0.82
C VAL A 129 20.16 5.44 -0.28
N ALA A 130 20.00 6.42 -1.18
CA ALA A 130 19.76 7.82 -0.83
C ALA A 130 18.45 8.02 -0.04
N ASP A 131 17.44 7.19 -0.27
CA ASP A 131 16.14 7.29 0.40
C ASP A 131 16.11 6.66 1.81
N VAL A 132 17.12 5.85 2.16
CA VAL A 132 17.21 5.21 3.49
C VAL A 132 17.24 6.26 4.60
N GLN A 133 18.06 7.30 4.43
CA GLN A 133 18.31 8.29 5.47
C GLN A 133 17.09 9.20 5.73
N PRO A 134 16.43 9.78 4.70
CA PRO A 134 15.18 10.52 4.88
C PRO A 134 14.08 9.68 5.55
N VAL A 135 13.90 8.43 5.12
CA VAL A 135 12.88 7.53 5.70
C VAL A 135 13.17 7.22 7.16
N LEU A 136 14.43 6.94 7.52
CA LEU A 136 14.83 6.72 8.91
C LEU A 136 14.68 7.97 9.77
N ASN A 137 15.00 9.15 9.24
CA ASN A 137 14.81 10.42 9.94
C ASN A 137 13.33 10.65 10.25
N MET A 138 12.45 10.49 9.25
CA MET A 138 11.01 10.60 9.45
C MET A 138 10.50 9.60 10.48
N LEU A 139 10.98 8.35 10.43
CA LEU A 139 10.57 7.27 11.33
C LEU A 139 11.01 7.49 12.79
N VAL A 140 12.18 8.08 13.03
CA VAL A 140 12.66 8.41 14.38
C VAL A 140 11.88 9.58 15.00
N VAL A 141 11.43 10.53 14.18
CA VAL A 141 10.59 11.65 14.64
C VAL A 141 9.18 11.17 15.00
N GLN A 142 8.70 10.05 14.44
CA GLN A 142 7.39 9.50 14.78
C GLN A 142 7.32 9.08 16.25
N ASN A 143 6.25 9.47 16.94
CA ASN A 143 6.01 9.03 18.30
C ASN A 143 5.36 7.62 18.28
N PRO A 144 6.02 6.58 18.82
CA PRO A 144 5.48 5.22 18.81
C PRO A 144 4.22 5.05 19.66
N LYS A 145 3.93 5.99 20.57
CA LYS A 145 2.74 5.97 21.44
C LYS A 145 1.53 6.68 20.84
N GLU A 146 1.70 7.40 19.73
CA GLU A 146 0.62 8.15 19.10
C GLU A 146 -0.13 7.26 18.11
N TYR A 147 -1.39 6.93 18.39
CA TYR A 147 -2.16 6.01 17.56
C TYR A 147 -2.67 6.66 16.27
N GLU A 148 -2.74 7.98 16.19
CA GLU A 148 -3.32 8.70 15.04
C GLU A 148 -2.44 8.67 13.78
N THR A 149 -1.15 8.40 13.92
CA THR A 149 -0.16 8.40 12.82
C THR A 149 0.33 6.98 12.46
N TRP A 150 -0.48 5.97 12.75
CA TRP A 150 -0.11 4.57 12.50
C TRP A 150 0.07 4.25 11.01
N GLU A 151 -0.69 4.87 10.11
CA GLU A 151 -0.55 4.69 8.66
C GLU A 151 0.81 5.20 8.18
N THR A 152 1.25 6.35 8.69
CA THR A 152 2.58 6.91 8.38
C THR A 152 3.68 5.94 8.81
N ARG A 153 3.61 5.43 10.04
CA ARG A 153 4.59 4.47 10.56
C ARG A 153 4.61 3.18 9.75
N TYR A 154 3.44 2.66 9.42
CA TYR A 154 3.32 1.44 8.60
C TYR A 154 3.95 1.64 7.22
N MET A 155 3.64 2.74 6.54
CA MET A 155 4.19 3.03 5.20
C MET A 155 5.70 3.28 5.23
N LEU A 156 6.22 3.99 6.24
CA LEU A 156 7.66 4.19 6.41
C LEU A 156 8.40 2.87 6.67
N LEU A 157 7.83 1.98 7.49
CA LEU A 157 8.40 0.65 7.74
C LEU A 157 8.38 -0.22 6.48
N LEU A 158 7.30 -0.15 5.69
CA LEU A 158 7.22 -0.83 4.41
C LEU A 158 8.29 -0.32 3.44
N TRP A 159 8.44 0.99 3.30
CA TRP A 159 9.46 1.60 2.46
C TRP A 159 10.87 1.18 2.91
N LEU A 160 11.17 1.33 4.20
CA LEU A 160 12.45 0.89 4.77
C LEU A 160 12.71 -0.60 4.52
N SER A 161 11.70 -1.46 4.67
CA SER A 161 11.84 -2.90 4.44
C SER A 161 12.23 -3.24 3.01
N VAL A 162 11.75 -2.45 2.05
CA VAL A 162 12.04 -2.61 0.62
C VAL A 162 13.42 -2.07 0.30
N THR A 163 13.76 -0.88 0.81
CA THR A 163 15.08 -0.30 0.61
C THR A 163 16.16 -1.23 1.20
N CYS A 164 15.92 -1.87 2.35
CA CYS A 164 16.83 -2.87 2.94
C CYS A 164 17.00 -4.18 2.12
N LEU A 165 16.19 -4.46 1.09
CA LEU A 165 16.38 -5.65 0.23
C LEU A 165 17.48 -5.47 -0.82
N ILE A 166 17.93 -4.24 -1.04
CA ILE A 166 19.02 -3.95 -1.96
C ILE A 166 20.33 -4.39 -1.30
N PRO A 167 21.26 -5.03 -2.02
CA PRO A 167 22.58 -5.35 -1.49
C PRO A 167 23.43 -4.06 -1.38
N PHE A 168 23.23 -3.28 -0.33
CA PHE A 168 24.11 -2.17 0.03
C PHE A 168 24.70 -2.39 1.41
N ASP A 169 25.94 -1.95 1.55
CA ASP A 169 26.69 -2.11 2.79
C ASP A 169 26.26 -1.00 3.78
N LEU A 170 25.55 -1.38 4.83
CA LEU A 170 25.17 -0.49 5.94
C LEU A 170 26.39 0.17 6.58
N VAL A 171 27.55 -0.48 6.56
CA VAL A 171 28.81 0.06 7.10
C VAL A 171 29.32 1.22 6.23
N ARG A 172 29.17 1.13 4.90
CA ARG A 172 29.53 2.24 3.99
C ARG A 172 28.58 3.42 4.13
N LEU A 173 27.29 3.17 4.40
CA LEU A 173 26.32 4.22 4.67
C LEU A 173 26.69 5.00 5.94
N ASP A 174 26.97 4.30 7.04
CA ASP A 174 27.42 4.89 8.30
C ASP A 174 28.77 5.64 8.14
N GLY A 175 29.67 5.09 7.32
CA GLY A 175 30.97 5.71 6.99
C GLY A 175 30.88 7.01 6.18
N ASN A 176 29.89 7.15 5.28
CA ASN A 176 29.69 8.38 4.51
C ASN A 176 29.12 9.52 5.39
N ILE A 177 28.25 9.16 6.35
CA ILE A 177 27.64 10.08 7.34
C ILE A 177 28.66 10.55 8.39
N SER A 178 29.70 9.74 8.63
CA SER A 178 30.79 10.05 9.58
C SER A 178 31.59 11.32 9.24
N SER A 179 31.42 11.86 8.03
CA SER A 179 32.11 13.06 7.55
C SER A 179 31.38 14.38 7.85
N ILE A 180 30.10 14.36 8.26
CA ILE A 180 29.30 15.60 8.35
C ILE A 180 28.90 15.99 9.78
N GLU A 181 28.68 15.07 10.73
CA GLU A 181 28.20 15.50 12.07
C GLU A 181 28.86 14.77 13.26
N GLU A 182 29.38 15.58 14.18
CA GLU A 182 30.02 15.23 15.44
C GLU A 182 29.04 15.53 16.59
N CYS A 183 27.98 14.74 16.72
CA CYS A 183 27.12 14.76 17.90
C CYS A 183 26.50 13.37 18.13
N SER A 184 26.91 12.70 19.21
CA SER A 184 26.28 11.51 19.82
C SER A 184 25.69 10.48 18.83
N ARG A 185 26.57 9.74 18.17
CA ARG A 185 26.26 8.84 17.05
C ARG A 185 25.54 7.58 17.52
N VAL A 186 24.24 7.49 17.24
CA VAL A 186 23.49 6.22 17.23
C VAL A 186 23.65 5.64 15.83
N SER A 187 24.25 4.46 15.69
CA SER A 187 24.47 3.85 14.37
C SER A 187 23.15 3.65 13.63
N THR A 188 23.16 3.65 12.29
CA THR A 188 21.96 3.37 11.48
C THR A 188 21.24 2.09 11.97
N MET A 189 22.03 1.07 12.32
CA MET A 189 21.59 -0.17 12.96
C MET A 189 20.93 0.07 14.33
N ASP A 190 21.55 0.84 15.22
CA ASP A 190 20.99 1.14 16.54
C ASP A 190 19.69 1.95 16.44
N ARG A 191 19.55 2.82 15.44
CA ARG A 191 18.31 3.54 15.14
C ARG A 191 17.21 2.60 14.67
N ILE A 192 17.53 1.69 13.74
CA ILE A 192 16.61 0.63 13.30
C ILE A 192 16.21 -0.26 14.47
N LEU A 193 17.18 -0.66 15.31
CA LEU A 193 16.94 -1.46 16.51
C LEU A 193 16.11 -0.72 17.55
N ALA A 194 16.32 0.58 17.73
CA ALA A 194 15.50 1.40 18.61
C ALA A 194 14.05 1.39 18.12
N VAL A 195 13.80 1.68 16.84
CA VAL A 195 12.45 1.64 16.26
C VAL A 195 11.83 0.24 16.37
N ALA A 196 12.62 -0.82 16.12
CA ALA A 196 12.18 -2.20 16.26
C ALA A 196 11.78 -2.56 17.69
N LYS A 197 12.48 -2.02 18.70
CA LYS A 197 12.21 -2.24 20.12
C LYS A 197 10.96 -1.51 20.63
N VAL A 198 10.56 -0.37 20.03
CA VAL A 198 9.42 0.42 20.53
C VAL A 198 8.04 -0.03 19.98
N GLY A 199 7.97 -1.14 19.23
CA GLY A 199 6.79 -2.01 19.33
C GLY A 199 5.83 -2.13 18.14
N VAL A 200 6.32 -2.28 16.90
CA VAL A 200 5.42 -2.61 15.77
C VAL A 200 5.98 -3.68 14.81
N LEU A 201 7.23 -4.13 14.95
CA LEU A 201 7.77 -5.14 14.03
C LEU A 201 7.44 -6.56 14.52
N HIS A 202 6.49 -7.20 13.84
CA HIS A 202 6.31 -8.65 13.92
C HIS A 202 7.67 -9.32 13.68
N LYS A 203 8.06 -10.29 14.53
CA LYS A 203 9.36 -10.98 14.53
C LYS A 203 9.91 -11.24 13.11
N THR A 204 9.03 -11.58 12.17
CA THR A 204 9.33 -11.86 10.76
C THR A 204 10.08 -10.73 10.01
N MET A 205 9.82 -9.45 10.28
CA MET A 205 10.57 -8.36 9.62
C MET A 205 11.97 -8.18 10.22
N ILE A 206 12.10 -8.28 11.54
CA ILE A 206 13.41 -8.22 12.22
C ILE A 206 14.28 -9.39 11.75
N TYR A 207 13.73 -10.61 11.66
CA TYR A 207 14.46 -11.76 11.13
C TYR A 207 14.90 -11.55 9.67
N ARG A 208 14.08 -10.91 8.81
CA ARG A 208 14.48 -10.62 7.43
C ARG A 208 15.56 -9.54 7.33
N MET A 209 15.57 -8.55 8.23
CA MET A 209 16.63 -7.53 8.28
C MET A 209 17.95 -8.09 8.86
N VAL A 210 17.87 -8.91 9.92
CA VAL A 210 19.06 -9.46 10.60
C VAL A 210 19.69 -10.62 9.83
N SER A 211 18.92 -11.44 9.10
CA SER A 211 19.48 -12.55 8.29
C SER A 211 20.23 -12.10 7.03
N PHE A 212 20.30 -10.81 6.73
CA PHE A 212 21.03 -10.24 5.58
C PHE A 212 22.26 -9.43 5.97
N THR A 213 22.58 -9.36 7.27
CA THR A 213 23.88 -8.84 7.76
C THR A 213 24.81 -10.02 8.04
#